data_AF-A0A412MVE0-F1
#
_entry.id   AF-A0A412MVE0-F1
#
_cell.length_a   1.000
_cell.length_b   1.000
_cell.length_c   1.000
_cell.angle_alpha   90.00
_cell.angle_beta   90.00
_cell.angle_gamma   90.00
#
_symmetry.space_group_name_H-M   'P 1'
#
loop_
_entity.id
_entity.type
_entity.pdbx_description
1 polymer ?
#
loop_
_entity_poly.entity_id
_entity_poly.type
_entity_poly.pdbx_seq_one_letter_code
_entity_poly.pdbx_strand_id
1 'polypeptide(L)'
;MRSNSYGRLAGKEEAEAIISLAQQFDKNLNGKSFLICFGTKTLRFLEVSFSAGNFSHLAGIDKHNCRIKPHEVYARAIAGNLKPQDLGYSIAPKFKMKTIAAKFLNEFGSTATHVSAVNKRRSKVNAEIWISGSKAGFAIGAIHIGSKKSGPVTFAPTSLQLLSDIELQEKSVGTVEPIAIILSRRNDEMSYSVIEYLDENLTEIHSSSLASILLSCGNEVALRNKYPELCDRLFDKDFESLYDISEYATEYAEECNRINARRAEIETSLSK
;
A
#
# COMPACT_ATOMS: atom_id res chain seq x y z
N MET A 1 -9.99 29.56 34.10
CA MET A 1 -11.18 28.81 33.65
C MET A 1 -10.82 28.02 32.40
N ARG A 2 -10.79 26.69 32.47
CA ARG A 2 -10.69 25.83 31.27
C ARG A 2 -12.06 25.85 30.60
N SER A 3 -12.18 26.38 29.37
CA SER A 3 -13.42 26.24 28.63
C SER A 3 -13.57 24.76 28.25
N ASN A 4 -14.57 24.11 28.83
CA ASN A 4 -15.01 22.81 28.36
C ASN A 4 -15.67 23.04 27.00
N SER A 5 -14.93 22.83 25.91
CA SER A 5 -15.49 22.74 24.56
C SER A 5 -16.29 21.44 24.44
N TYR A 6 -17.45 21.37 25.08
CA TYR A 6 -18.46 20.40 24.69
C TYR A 6 -18.88 20.76 23.26
N GLY A 7 -18.46 19.93 22.30
CA GLY A 7 -18.78 20.14 20.89
C GLY A 7 -20.30 20.18 20.67
N ARG A 8 -20.75 20.89 19.63
CA ARG A 8 -22.14 20.81 19.12
C ARG A 8 -22.49 19.34 18.84
N LEU A 9 -23.74 18.89 18.97
CA LEU A 9 -24.12 17.54 18.50
C LEU A 9 -23.81 17.37 17.01
N ALA A 10 -23.49 16.15 16.56
CA ALA A 10 -23.37 15.86 15.13
C ALA A 10 -24.67 16.24 14.41
N GLY A 11 -24.55 16.86 13.24
CA GLY A 11 -25.67 17.27 12.40
C GLY A 11 -26.04 16.22 11.35
N LYS A 12 -27.08 16.54 10.60
CA LYS A 12 -27.57 15.71 9.49
C LYS A 12 -26.51 15.53 8.39
N GLU A 13 -25.80 16.60 8.05
CA GLU A 13 -24.72 16.58 7.05
C GLU A 13 -23.58 15.63 7.43
N GLU A 14 -23.17 15.60 8.71
CA GLU A 14 -22.12 14.66 9.14
C GLU A 14 -22.58 13.21 9.05
N ALA A 15 -23.83 12.90 9.42
CA ALA A 15 -24.38 11.56 9.30
C ALA A 15 -24.46 11.11 7.83
N GLU A 16 -24.94 11.98 6.94
CA GLU A 16 -25.00 11.71 5.49
C GLU A 16 -23.61 11.50 4.88
N ALA A 17 -22.62 12.29 5.31
CA ALA A 17 -21.24 12.12 4.88
C ALA A 17 -20.65 10.76 5.31
N ILE A 18 -20.92 10.30 6.54
CA ILE A 18 -20.49 8.97 7.00
C ILE A 18 -21.21 7.86 6.24
N ILE A 19 -22.51 8.00 5.97
CA ILE A 19 -23.29 7.06 5.16
C ILE A 19 -22.66 6.91 3.78
N SER A 20 -22.44 8.04 3.09
CA SER A 20 -21.84 8.05 1.75
C SER A 20 -20.43 7.43 1.75
N LEU A 21 -19.62 7.77 2.75
CA LEU A 21 -18.28 7.18 2.90
C LEU A 21 -18.33 5.68 3.17
N ALA A 22 -19.22 5.20 4.04
CA ALA A 22 -19.36 3.79 4.35
C ALA A 22 -19.75 2.98 3.11
N GLN A 23 -20.74 3.47 2.35
CA GLN A 23 -21.21 2.80 1.14
C GLN A 23 -20.12 2.71 0.07
N GLN A 24 -19.34 3.78 -0.12
CA GLN A 24 -18.23 3.76 -1.07
C GLN A 24 -17.07 2.88 -0.60
N PHE A 25 -16.75 2.93 0.70
CA PHE A 25 -15.77 2.03 1.32
C PHE A 25 -16.17 0.56 1.13
N ASP A 26 -17.43 0.23 1.37
CA ASP A 26 -17.95 -1.14 1.22
C ASP A 26 -17.84 -1.64 -0.22
N LYS A 27 -18.22 -0.80 -1.18
CA LYS A 27 -18.15 -1.12 -2.60
C LYS A 27 -16.72 -1.29 -3.10
N ASN A 28 -15.81 -0.40 -2.71
CA ASN A 28 -14.52 -0.26 -3.38
C ASN A 28 -13.37 -0.94 -2.64
N LEU A 29 -13.44 -1.06 -1.31
CA LEU A 29 -12.31 -1.48 -0.49
C LEU A 29 -12.62 -2.63 0.45
N ASN A 30 -13.79 -2.64 1.10
CA ASN A 30 -14.12 -3.66 2.09
C ASN A 30 -14.00 -5.06 1.48
N GLY A 31 -13.31 -5.96 2.18
CA GLY A 31 -13.11 -7.32 1.69
C GLY A 31 -12.08 -7.43 0.57
N LYS A 32 -11.21 -6.43 0.38
CA LYS A 32 -10.10 -6.48 -0.60
C LYS A 32 -8.73 -6.33 0.04
N SER A 33 -7.76 -6.98 -0.58
CA SER A 33 -6.33 -6.85 -0.30
C SER A 33 -5.65 -6.22 -1.51
N PHE A 34 -4.71 -5.32 -1.25
CA PHE A 34 -3.92 -4.64 -2.27
C PHE A 34 -2.44 -4.98 -2.09
N LEU A 35 -1.81 -5.60 -3.10
CA LEU A 35 -0.37 -5.76 -3.13
C LEU A 35 0.24 -4.50 -3.73
N ILE A 36 1.14 -3.87 -2.99
CA ILE A 36 1.81 -2.64 -3.39
C ILE A 36 3.26 -2.97 -3.61
N CYS A 37 3.72 -2.87 -4.85
CA CYS A 37 5.13 -3.04 -5.22
C CYS A 37 5.77 -1.67 -5.43
N PHE A 38 6.86 -1.38 -4.73
CA PHE A 38 7.44 -0.04 -4.64
C PHE A 38 8.97 -0.07 -4.50
N GLY A 39 9.61 1.04 -4.82
CA GLY A 39 11.07 1.22 -4.76
C GLY A 39 11.65 1.63 -6.12
N THR A 40 12.82 2.30 -6.07
CA THR A 40 13.56 2.73 -7.27
C THR A 40 14.77 1.85 -7.58
N LYS A 41 15.43 1.33 -6.54
CA LYS A 41 16.64 0.48 -6.67
C LYS A 41 16.33 -0.99 -6.50
N THR A 42 15.56 -1.31 -5.45
CA THR A 42 15.15 -2.67 -5.13
C THR A 42 13.65 -2.66 -4.94
N LEU A 43 12.96 -3.48 -5.74
CA LEU A 43 11.53 -3.60 -5.64
C LEU A 43 11.17 -4.36 -4.36
N ARG A 44 10.38 -3.71 -3.52
CA ARG A 44 9.79 -4.28 -2.32
C ARG A 44 8.29 -4.39 -2.50
N PHE A 45 7.67 -5.22 -1.68
CA PHE A 45 6.22 -5.37 -1.70
C PHE A 45 5.65 -5.52 -0.29
N LEU A 46 4.43 -5.04 -0.13
CA LEU A 46 3.61 -5.21 1.07
C LEU A 46 2.15 -5.38 0.66
N GLU A 47 1.37 -6.01 1.53
CA GLU A 47 -0.07 -6.15 1.32
C GLU A 47 -0.81 -5.21 2.26
N VAL A 48 -1.83 -4.51 1.78
CA VAL A 48 -2.77 -3.74 2.61
C VAL A 48 -4.16 -4.30 2.47
N SER A 49 -4.71 -4.77 3.58
CA SER A 49 -6.02 -5.42 3.62
C SER A 49 -7.07 -4.52 4.27
N PHE A 50 -8.16 -4.28 3.56
CA PHE A 50 -9.28 -3.46 4.01
C PHE A 50 -10.43 -4.34 4.49
N SER A 51 -10.98 -4.00 5.66
CA SER A 51 -12.13 -4.69 6.25
C SER A 51 -13.04 -3.70 6.98
N ALA A 52 -14.30 -4.09 7.17
CA ALA A 52 -15.29 -3.37 7.96
C ALA A 52 -14.77 -2.92 9.34
N GLY A 53 -13.93 -3.74 9.99
CA GLY A 53 -13.35 -3.41 11.30
C GLY A 53 -12.45 -2.16 11.29
N ASN A 54 -11.89 -1.82 10.13
CA ASN A 54 -10.96 -0.70 10.00
C ASN A 54 -11.68 0.62 9.64
N PHE A 55 -12.96 0.56 9.25
CA PHE A 55 -13.74 1.70 8.78
C PHE A 55 -13.75 2.85 9.79
N SER A 56 -14.07 2.57 11.06
CA SER A 56 -14.20 3.60 12.09
C SER A 56 -12.90 4.38 12.31
N HIS A 57 -11.75 3.69 12.22
CA HIS A 57 -10.42 4.31 12.33
C HIS A 57 -10.14 5.26 11.17
N LEU A 58 -10.42 4.82 9.94
CA LEU A 58 -10.28 5.61 8.72
C LEU A 58 -11.20 6.85 8.75
N ALA A 59 -12.49 6.64 8.98
CA ALA A 59 -13.50 7.70 9.07
C ALA A 59 -13.27 8.66 10.26
N GLY A 60 -12.39 8.32 11.21
CA GLY A 60 -12.11 9.16 12.38
C GLY A 60 -13.27 9.25 13.35
N ILE A 61 -14.04 8.17 13.41
CA ILE A 61 -15.13 8.01 14.34
C ILE A 61 -14.53 7.75 15.71
N ASP A 62 -14.72 8.70 16.63
CA ASP A 62 -14.29 8.54 18.01
C ASP A 62 -15.28 7.62 18.76
N LYS A 63 -14.83 6.41 19.07
CA LYS A 63 -15.61 5.42 19.81
C LYS A 63 -16.08 5.91 21.19
N HIS A 64 -15.41 6.89 21.78
CA HIS A 64 -15.76 7.45 23.09
C HIS A 64 -16.87 8.51 22.99
N ASN A 65 -17.09 9.09 21.81
CA ASN A 65 -18.13 10.09 21.58
C ASN A 65 -19.40 9.50 20.96
N CYS A 66 -19.31 8.34 20.32
CA CYS A 66 -20.46 7.65 19.74
C CYS A 66 -21.38 7.08 20.83
N ARG A 67 -22.69 7.12 20.58
CA ARG A 67 -23.70 6.50 21.47
C ARG A 67 -23.94 5.03 21.16
N ILE A 68 -23.39 4.54 20.05
CA ILE A 68 -23.47 3.15 19.60
C ILE A 68 -22.06 2.60 19.40
N LYS A 69 -21.93 1.27 19.31
CA LYS A 69 -20.61 0.63 19.14
C LYS A 69 -20.06 0.90 17.73
N PRO A 70 -18.73 0.96 17.54
CA PRO A 70 -18.12 1.26 16.23
C PRO A 70 -18.59 0.36 15.07
N HIS A 71 -18.77 -0.94 15.32
CA HIS A 71 -19.27 -1.87 14.30
C HIS A 71 -20.75 -1.59 13.94
N GLU A 72 -21.56 -1.10 14.90
CA GLU A 72 -22.94 -0.69 14.66
C GLU A 72 -23.00 0.60 13.84
N VAL A 73 -22.04 1.52 14.03
CA VAL A 73 -21.94 2.73 13.19
C VAL A 73 -21.78 2.34 11.72
N TYR A 74 -20.84 1.44 11.42
CA TYR A 74 -20.63 0.98 10.06
C TYR A 74 -21.86 0.27 9.50
N ALA A 75 -22.43 -0.71 10.23
CA ALA A 75 -23.61 -1.44 9.79
C ALA A 75 -24.82 -0.52 9.49
N ARG A 76 -25.08 0.47 10.35
CA ARG A 76 -26.15 1.45 10.13
C ARG A 76 -25.84 2.41 8.99
N ALA A 77 -24.58 2.79 8.80
CA ALA A 77 -24.15 3.65 7.71
C ALA A 77 -24.36 2.97 6.35
N ILE A 78 -23.98 1.69 6.23
CA ILE A 78 -24.24 0.88 5.02
C ILE A 78 -25.74 0.78 4.74
N ALA A 79 -26.53 0.51 5.77
CA ALA A 79 -27.99 0.46 5.66
C ALA A 79 -28.66 1.83 5.40
N GLY A 80 -27.90 2.94 5.37
CA GLY A 80 -28.43 4.28 5.16
C GLY A 80 -29.25 4.84 6.34
N ASN A 81 -29.18 4.19 7.50
CA ASN A 81 -30.05 4.46 8.66
C ASN A 81 -29.30 5.10 9.84
N LEU A 82 -28.06 5.54 9.63
CA LEU A 82 -27.25 6.19 10.65
C LEU A 82 -27.86 7.55 11.01
N LYS A 83 -28.19 7.75 12.29
CA LYS A 83 -28.79 9.00 12.75
C LYS A 83 -27.72 9.91 13.39
N PRO A 84 -27.86 11.24 13.34
CA PRO A 84 -26.92 12.15 13.99
C PRO A 84 -26.75 11.89 15.50
N GLN A 85 -27.83 11.47 16.17
CA GLN A 85 -27.79 11.12 17.59
C GLN A 85 -26.90 9.90 17.89
N ASP A 86 -26.70 9.00 16.92
CA ASP A 86 -25.84 7.82 17.08
C ASP A 86 -24.36 8.23 17.20
N LEU A 87 -23.97 9.36 16.58
CA LEU A 87 -22.60 9.88 16.55
C LEU A 87 -22.24 10.74 17.77
N GLY A 88 -23.22 11.13 18.58
CA GLY A 88 -23.01 11.95 19.77
C GLY A 88 -22.58 13.38 19.46
N TYR A 89 -21.41 13.80 19.96
CA TYR A 89 -20.89 15.17 19.81
C TYR A 89 -20.03 15.32 18.52
N SER A 90 -20.13 16.49 17.87
CA SER A 90 -19.63 16.81 16.53
C SER A 90 -18.13 16.62 16.40
N ILE A 91 -17.77 16.17 15.21
CA ILE A 91 -16.46 15.69 14.80
C ILE A 91 -15.64 16.82 14.10
N ALA A 92 -16.14 18.06 14.10
CA ALA A 92 -15.64 19.18 13.28
C ALA A 92 -14.51 19.95 13.99
N PRO A 93 -13.24 19.89 13.52
CA PRO A 93 -12.79 20.08 12.13
C PRO A 93 -12.06 18.88 11.49
N LYS A 94 -11.63 17.90 12.30
CA LYS A 94 -10.90 16.71 11.79
C LYS A 94 -11.75 15.89 10.83
N PHE A 95 -13.07 15.88 11.02
CA PHE A 95 -13.99 15.16 10.15
C PHE A 95 -14.05 15.75 8.74
N LYS A 96 -14.20 17.08 8.58
CA LYS A 96 -14.27 17.71 7.25
C LYS A 96 -13.03 17.40 6.41
N MET A 97 -11.84 17.45 7.02
CA MET A 97 -10.58 17.05 6.36
C MET A 97 -10.60 15.56 5.96
N LYS A 98 -11.14 14.69 6.82
CA LYS A 98 -11.31 13.27 6.50
C LYS A 98 -12.37 13.01 5.43
N THR A 99 -13.43 13.81 5.33
CA THR A 99 -14.43 13.68 4.27
C THR A 99 -13.87 14.05 2.90
N ILE A 100 -12.95 15.01 2.84
CA ILE A 100 -12.21 15.32 1.61
C ILE A 100 -11.24 14.17 1.29
N ALA A 101 -10.46 13.72 2.28
CA ALA A 101 -9.52 12.60 2.13
C ALA A 101 -10.21 11.30 1.72
N ALA A 102 -11.45 11.10 2.18
CA ALA A 102 -12.28 9.93 1.91
C ALA A 102 -12.57 9.72 0.42
N LYS A 103 -12.57 10.78 -0.40
CA LYS A 103 -12.69 10.62 -1.85
C LYS A 103 -11.52 9.81 -2.42
N PHE A 104 -10.30 10.09 -1.93
CA PHE A 104 -9.09 9.38 -2.35
C PHE A 104 -8.98 7.97 -1.78
N LEU A 105 -9.65 7.71 -0.65
CA LEU A 105 -9.79 6.35 -0.15
C LEU A 105 -10.54 5.48 -1.17
N ASN A 106 -11.57 6.00 -1.82
CA ASN A 106 -12.34 5.25 -2.82
C ASN A 106 -11.56 4.99 -4.11
N GLU A 107 -10.60 5.86 -4.41
CA GLU A 107 -9.69 5.75 -5.57
C GLU A 107 -8.30 5.27 -5.14
N PHE A 108 -8.18 4.63 -3.97
CA PHE A 108 -6.90 4.28 -3.37
C PHE A 108 -6.01 3.51 -4.34
N GLY A 109 -6.58 2.50 -4.99
CA GLY A 109 -5.86 1.62 -5.90
C GLY A 109 -5.25 2.35 -7.11
N SER A 110 -5.84 3.46 -7.56
CA SER A 110 -5.40 4.20 -8.75
C SER A 110 -4.67 5.51 -8.45
N THR A 111 -4.70 5.98 -7.20
CA THR A 111 -4.16 7.29 -6.80
C THR A 111 -2.99 7.22 -5.84
N ALA A 112 -2.79 6.10 -5.15
CA ALA A 112 -1.61 5.88 -4.33
C ALA A 112 -0.37 5.72 -5.23
N THR A 113 0.63 6.57 -5.02
CA THR A 113 1.84 6.64 -5.85
C THR A 113 3.12 6.48 -5.04
N HIS A 114 3.06 6.52 -3.71
CA HIS A 114 4.23 6.44 -2.85
C HIS A 114 4.01 5.63 -1.57
N VAL A 115 5.10 5.09 -1.04
CA VAL A 115 5.20 4.46 0.28
C VAL A 115 6.35 5.09 1.07
N SER A 116 6.17 5.30 2.37
CA SER A 116 7.24 5.77 3.26
C SER A 116 7.05 5.28 4.69
N ALA A 117 8.11 5.26 5.48
CA ALA A 117 8.01 4.94 6.91
C ALA A 117 7.47 6.16 7.69
N VAL A 118 6.61 5.93 8.69
CA VAL A 118 6.00 7.00 9.50
C VAL A 118 6.97 7.50 10.57
N ASN A 119 7.18 8.81 10.61
CA ASN A 119 7.82 9.44 11.76
C ASN A 119 6.81 9.59 12.91
N LYS A 120 6.82 8.62 13.83
CA LYS A 120 5.88 8.58 14.98
C LYS A 120 5.95 9.84 15.85
N ARG A 121 7.13 10.48 15.97
CA ARG A 121 7.31 11.71 16.76
C ARG A 121 6.62 12.92 16.13
N ARG A 122 6.68 13.04 14.79
CA ARG A 122 6.09 14.15 14.04
C ARG A 122 4.61 13.95 13.76
N SER A 123 4.21 12.72 13.46
CA SER A 123 2.87 12.42 12.96
C SER A 123 1.82 12.20 14.04
N LYS A 124 2.23 11.76 15.25
CA LYS A 124 1.33 11.43 16.37
C LYS A 124 0.17 10.49 15.96
N VAL A 125 0.44 9.55 15.05
CA VAL A 125 -0.51 8.50 14.65
C VAL A 125 0.03 7.12 15.01
N ASN A 126 -0.89 6.19 15.21
CA ASN A 126 -0.58 4.78 15.36
C ASN A 126 -0.47 4.10 13.98
N ALA A 127 0.62 4.38 13.27
CA ALA A 127 0.96 3.80 11.98
C ALA A 127 2.47 3.59 11.87
N GLU A 128 2.86 2.68 10.98
CA GLU A 128 4.26 2.32 10.69
C GLU A 128 4.67 2.78 9.30
N ILE A 129 3.76 2.71 8.34
CA ILE A 129 3.96 3.20 6.98
C ILE A 129 2.87 4.20 6.60
N TRP A 130 3.25 5.13 5.71
CA TRP A 130 2.35 5.91 4.89
C TRP A 130 2.26 5.29 3.50
N ILE A 131 1.03 5.21 2.98
CA ILE A 131 0.76 5.00 1.56
C ILE A 131 0.02 6.22 1.07
N SER A 132 0.60 6.95 0.13
CA SER A 132 0.18 8.30 -0.22
C SER A 132 0.11 8.53 -1.73
N GLY A 133 -0.71 9.50 -2.13
CA GLY A 133 -0.85 9.92 -3.52
C GLY A 133 -0.51 11.39 -3.69
N SER A 134 0.50 11.70 -4.50
CA SER A 134 1.00 13.08 -4.70
C SER A 134 -0.03 14.01 -5.36
N LYS A 135 -0.80 13.52 -6.35
CA LYS A 135 -1.87 14.30 -7.01
C LYS A 135 -3.07 14.59 -6.12
N ALA A 136 -3.23 13.80 -5.07
CA ALA A 136 -4.44 13.74 -4.26
C ALA A 136 -4.21 14.32 -2.85
N GLY A 137 -2.97 14.55 -2.44
CA GLY A 137 -2.64 15.17 -1.16
C GLY A 137 -3.16 14.35 0.03
N PHE A 138 -3.23 13.02 -0.08
CA PHE A 138 -3.67 12.12 0.99
C PHE A 138 -2.56 11.17 1.42
N ALA A 139 -2.66 10.69 2.66
CA ALA A 139 -1.85 9.61 3.18
C ALA A 139 -2.70 8.68 4.06
N ILE A 140 -2.64 7.38 3.77
CA ILE A 140 -3.19 6.31 4.60
C ILE A 140 -2.06 5.77 5.46
N GLY A 141 -2.22 5.87 6.78
CA GLY A 141 -1.32 5.25 7.72
C GLY A 141 -1.76 3.82 7.97
N ALA A 142 -0.82 2.88 7.92
CA ALA A 142 -1.10 1.47 8.15
C ALA A 142 -0.14 0.85 9.18
N ILE A 143 -0.60 -0.18 9.88
CA ILE A 143 0.19 -0.93 10.87
C ILE A 143 0.32 -2.39 10.42
N HIS A 144 1.49 -2.98 10.63
CA HIS A 144 1.69 -4.39 10.36
C HIS A 144 0.79 -5.26 11.25
N ILE A 145 0.15 -6.26 10.67
CA ILE A 145 -0.75 -7.20 11.36
C ILE A 145 -0.31 -8.65 11.17
N GLY A 146 0.70 -9.05 11.94
CA GLY A 146 1.12 -10.44 12.10
C GLY A 146 1.76 -11.07 10.85
N SER A 147 2.93 -11.69 11.02
CA SER A 147 3.56 -12.49 9.98
C SER A 147 3.20 -13.97 10.15
N LYS A 148 2.20 -14.47 9.42
CA LYS A 148 2.10 -15.92 9.22
C LYS A 148 3.10 -16.33 8.14
N LYS A 149 4.32 -16.60 8.58
CA LYS A 149 5.44 -17.44 8.05
C LYS A 149 5.66 -17.73 6.54
N SER A 150 4.84 -17.31 5.57
CA SER A 150 5.11 -17.50 4.14
C SER A 150 4.15 -16.69 3.24
N GLY A 151 4.09 -15.37 3.44
CA GLY A 151 3.26 -14.46 2.62
C GLY A 151 3.75 -13.02 2.68
N PRO A 152 3.23 -12.12 1.83
CA PRO A 152 3.57 -10.70 1.89
C PRO A 152 3.27 -10.14 3.28
N VAL A 153 4.08 -9.18 3.71
CA VAL A 153 3.87 -8.49 5.00
C VAL A 153 2.55 -7.74 4.93
N THR A 154 1.56 -8.18 5.71
CA THR A 154 0.20 -7.62 5.67
C THR A 154 0.05 -6.44 6.65
N PHE A 155 -0.54 -5.36 6.16
CA PHE A 155 -0.84 -4.16 6.90
C PHE A 155 -2.36 -3.91 6.95
N ALA A 156 -2.81 -3.36 8.07
CA ALA A 156 -4.16 -2.85 8.26
C ALA A 156 -4.14 -1.32 8.28
N PRO A 157 -5.01 -0.64 7.51
CA PRO A 157 -5.13 0.81 7.57
C PRO A 157 -5.70 1.27 8.92
N THR A 158 -5.05 2.26 9.53
CA THR A 158 -5.38 2.78 10.86
C THR A 158 -5.68 4.28 10.87
N SER A 159 -5.27 5.01 9.84
CA SER A 159 -5.48 6.45 9.77
C SER A 159 -5.54 6.96 8.34
N LEU A 160 -6.22 8.09 8.17
CA LEU A 160 -6.32 8.83 6.93
C LEU A 160 -6.07 10.31 7.23
N GLN A 161 -5.15 10.92 6.49
CA GLN A 161 -4.81 12.34 6.57
C GLN A 161 -4.76 12.96 5.17
N LEU A 162 -5.00 14.27 5.10
CA LEU A 162 -4.55 15.08 3.98
C LEU A 162 -3.18 15.63 4.32
N LEU A 163 -2.18 15.32 3.49
CA LEU A 163 -0.81 15.78 3.62
C LEU A 163 -0.38 16.35 2.27
N SER A 164 0.12 17.58 2.27
CA SER A 164 0.92 18.08 1.15
C SER A 164 2.23 17.28 1.01
N ASP A 165 2.89 17.40 -0.13
CA ASP A 165 4.19 16.72 -0.36
C ASP A 165 5.23 17.12 0.69
N ILE A 166 5.26 18.41 1.09
CA ILE A 166 6.16 18.91 2.12
C ILE A 166 5.85 18.26 3.48
N GLU A 167 4.58 18.25 3.88
CA GLU A 167 4.18 17.64 5.15
C GLU A 167 4.42 16.13 5.16
N LEU A 168 4.20 15.46 4.03
CA LEU A 168 4.49 14.04 3.89
C LEU A 168 5.97 13.76 4.14
N GLN A 169 6.87 14.52 3.52
CA GLN A 169 8.32 14.38 3.73
C GLN A 169 8.69 14.63 5.21
N GLU A 170 8.19 15.70 5.82
CA GLU A 170 8.46 16.00 7.23
C GLU A 170 7.94 14.93 8.21
N LYS A 171 6.83 14.29 7.86
CA LYS A 171 6.16 13.24 8.65
C LYS A 171 6.65 11.84 8.30
N SER A 172 7.58 11.71 7.37
CA SER A 172 8.21 10.46 6.98
C SER A 172 9.58 10.29 7.64
N VAL A 173 10.03 9.04 7.73
CA VAL A 173 11.41 8.71 8.07
C VAL A 173 12.11 8.24 6.80
N GLY A 174 13.26 8.83 6.50
CA GLY A 174 14.04 8.46 5.33
C GLY A 174 13.36 8.91 4.03
N THR A 175 13.49 8.08 3.00
CA THR A 175 13.02 8.37 1.64
C THR A 175 11.56 7.98 1.45
N VAL A 176 10.81 8.84 0.77
CA VAL A 176 9.52 8.51 0.17
C VAL A 176 9.79 7.79 -1.15
N GLU A 177 9.28 6.57 -1.29
CA GLU A 177 9.55 5.71 -2.43
C GLU A 177 8.34 5.60 -3.35
N PRO A 178 8.55 5.61 -4.67
CA PRO A 178 7.47 5.51 -5.64
C PRO A 178 6.95 4.08 -5.72
N ILE A 179 5.66 3.96 -6.02
CA ILE A 179 4.98 2.70 -6.30
C ILE A 179 5.14 2.40 -7.80
N ALA A 180 5.49 1.16 -8.13
CA ALA A 180 5.59 0.67 -9.50
C ALA A 180 4.26 0.08 -9.98
N ILE A 181 3.62 -0.74 -9.13
CA ILE A 181 2.33 -1.38 -9.46
C ILE A 181 1.50 -1.59 -8.19
N ILE A 182 0.18 -1.48 -8.32
CA ILE A 182 -0.78 -1.90 -7.30
C ILE A 182 -1.67 -2.97 -7.91
N LEU A 183 -1.75 -4.11 -7.22
CA LEU A 183 -2.66 -5.20 -7.57
C LEU A 183 -3.75 -5.33 -6.52
N SER A 184 -4.94 -5.78 -6.91
CA SER A 184 -6.00 -6.11 -5.97
C SER A 184 -6.55 -7.53 -6.15
N ARG A 185 -7.05 -8.06 -5.03
CA ARG A 185 -7.84 -9.30 -4.94
C ARG A 185 -8.93 -9.13 -3.90
N ARG A 186 -9.97 -9.97 -3.98
CA ARG A 186 -10.87 -10.14 -2.83
C ARG A 186 -10.19 -10.96 -1.73
N ASN A 187 -10.55 -10.72 -0.48
CA ASN A 187 -9.92 -11.36 0.68
C ASN A 187 -10.14 -12.88 0.69
N ASP A 188 -11.21 -13.36 0.05
CA ASP A 188 -11.55 -14.78 -0.14
C ASP A 188 -10.83 -15.42 -1.33
N GLU A 189 -10.15 -14.65 -2.17
CA GLU A 189 -9.34 -15.13 -3.29
C GLU A 189 -7.88 -15.31 -2.88
N MET A 190 -7.21 -16.32 -3.42
CA MET A 190 -5.79 -16.59 -3.12
C MET A 190 -4.81 -15.75 -3.94
N SER A 191 -5.23 -15.24 -5.09
CA SER A 191 -4.34 -14.65 -6.09
C SER A 191 -4.84 -13.30 -6.61
N TYR A 192 -3.91 -12.42 -6.95
CA TYR A 192 -4.16 -11.07 -7.46
C TYR A 192 -4.54 -11.08 -8.94
N SER A 193 -5.67 -10.47 -9.30
CA SER A 193 -6.22 -10.57 -10.68
C SER A 193 -6.48 -9.23 -11.34
N VAL A 194 -6.34 -8.12 -10.62
CA VAL A 194 -6.62 -6.78 -11.11
C VAL A 194 -5.41 -5.88 -10.87
N ILE A 195 -5.00 -5.14 -11.89
CA ILE A 195 -4.03 -4.04 -11.79
C ILE A 195 -4.83 -2.76 -11.58
N GLU A 196 -4.60 -2.12 -10.45
CA GLU A 196 -5.26 -0.88 -10.03
C GLU A 196 -4.45 0.36 -10.40
N TYR A 197 -3.12 0.23 -10.40
CA TYR A 197 -2.17 1.29 -10.77
C TYR A 197 -0.91 0.69 -11.36
N LEU A 198 -0.30 1.40 -12.32
CA LEU A 198 0.93 1.04 -13.01
C LEU A 198 1.75 2.31 -13.32
N ASP A 199 3.02 2.30 -12.97
CA ASP A 199 4.03 3.25 -13.46
C ASP A 199 4.87 2.56 -14.53
N GLU A 200 4.75 2.99 -15.79
CA GLU A 200 5.40 2.35 -16.93
C GLU A 200 6.93 2.32 -16.81
N ASN A 201 7.54 3.41 -16.34
CA ASN A 201 8.98 3.52 -16.24
C ASN A 201 9.54 2.56 -15.18
N LEU A 202 8.95 2.56 -13.98
CA LEU A 202 9.36 1.64 -12.92
C LEU A 202 9.04 0.19 -13.26
N THR A 203 7.97 -0.05 -14.01
CA THR A 203 7.60 -1.38 -14.48
C THR A 203 8.65 -1.93 -15.45
N GLU A 204 9.16 -1.10 -16.35
CA GLU A 204 10.23 -1.48 -17.25
C GLU A 204 11.53 -1.78 -16.49
N ILE A 205 11.93 -0.87 -15.60
CA ILE A 205 13.14 -0.99 -14.76
C ILE A 205 13.11 -2.27 -13.91
N HIS A 206 11.94 -2.61 -13.35
CA HIS A 206 11.79 -3.76 -12.45
C HIS A 206 11.11 -4.97 -13.09
N SER A 207 11.11 -5.06 -14.43
CA SER A 207 10.34 -6.07 -15.18
C SER A 207 10.56 -7.51 -14.69
N SER A 208 11.80 -7.98 -14.52
CA SER A 208 12.08 -9.35 -14.06
C SER A 208 11.56 -9.64 -12.65
N SER A 209 11.71 -8.68 -11.73
CA SER A 209 11.19 -8.80 -10.36
C SER A 209 9.67 -8.79 -10.33
N LEU A 210 9.05 -7.93 -11.15
CA LEU A 210 7.59 -7.87 -11.28
C LEU A 210 7.02 -9.15 -11.88
N ALA A 211 7.64 -9.69 -12.92
CA ALA A 211 7.26 -10.97 -13.51
C ALA A 211 7.27 -12.07 -12.45
N SER A 212 8.33 -12.15 -11.65
CA SER A 212 8.47 -13.14 -10.58
C SER A 212 7.37 -13.01 -9.51
N ILE A 213 7.05 -11.77 -9.10
CA ILE A 213 5.98 -11.49 -8.14
C ILE A 213 4.61 -11.89 -8.71
N LEU A 214 4.31 -11.48 -9.95
CA LEU A 214 3.05 -11.76 -10.61
C LEU A 214 2.84 -13.25 -10.88
N LEU A 215 3.89 -14.00 -11.23
CA LEU A 215 3.82 -15.46 -11.38
C LEU A 215 3.63 -16.16 -10.02
N SER A 216 4.17 -15.59 -8.94
CA SER A 216 4.10 -16.19 -7.60
C SER A 216 2.76 -15.97 -6.90
N CYS A 217 2.15 -14.80 -7.05
CA CYS A 217 0.93 -14.43 -6.32
C CYS A 217 -0.21 -13.90 -7.19
N GLY A 218 0.03 -13.65 -8.47
CA GLY A 218 -0.98 -13.24 -9.43
C GLY A 218 -1.77 -14.42 -9.98
N ASN A 219 -2.96 -14.13 -10.50
CA ASN A 219 -3.72 -15.05 -11.34
C ASN A 219 -3.32 -14.77 -12.79
N GLU A 220 -2.31 -15.50 -13.28
CA GLU A 220 -1.74 -15.29 -14.61
C GLU A 220 -2.80 -15.28 -15.71
N VAL A 221 -3.73 -16.24 -15.69
CA VAL A 221 -4.79 -16.34 -16.71
C VAL A 221 -5.67 -15.10 -16.70
N ALA A 222 -6.11 -14.66 -15.51
CA ALA A 222 -6.94 -13.46 -15.39
C ALA A 222 -6.18 -12.20 -15.82
N LEU A 223 -4.90 -12.10 -15.45
CA LEU A 223 -4.05 -10.97 -15.80
C LEU A 223 -3.77 -10.92 -17.30
N ARG A 224 -3.38 -12.03 -17.95
CA ARG A 224 -3.16 -12.11 -19.41
C ARG A 224 -4.43 -11.76 -20.18
N ASN A 225 -5.59 -12.25 -19.74
CA ASN A 225 -6.86 -11.94 -20.39
C ASN A 225 -7.22 -10.45 -20.31
N LYS A 226 -6.88 -9.77 -19.21
CA LYS A 226 -7.28 -8.39 -18.94
C LYS A 226 -6.22 -7.35 -19.35
N TYR A 227 -4.95 -7.74 -19.33
CA TYR A 227 -3.79 -6.89 -19.55
C TYR A 227 -2.75 -7.59 -20.44
N PRO A 228 -3.12 -8.02 -21.67
CA PRO A 228 -2.27 -8.85 -22.52
C PRO A 228 -0.92 -8.18 -22.83
N GLU A 229 -0.93 -6.93 -23.29
CA GLU A 229 0.31 -6.20 -23.66
C GLU A 229 1.32 -6.07 -22.52
N LEU A 230 0.84 -5.89 -21.28
CA LEU A 230 1.73 -5.83 -20.11
C LEU A 230 2.27 -7.23 -19.78
N CYS A 231 1.41 -8.24 -19.82
CA CYS A 231 1.79 -9.61 -19.51
C CYS A 231 2.79 -10.14 -20.54
N ASP A 232 2.60 -9.85 -21.82
CA ASP A 232 3.54 -10.25 -22.88
C ASP A 232 4.92 -9.60 -22.64
N ARG A 233 4.95 -8.31 -22.24
CA ARG A 233 6.20 -7.62 -21.88
C ARG A 233 6.88 -8.17 -20.62
N LEU A 234 6.12 -8.70 -19.66
CA LEU A 234 6.66 -9.13 -18.36
C LEU A 234 6.99 -10.62 -18.31
N PHE A 235 6.13 -11.47 -18.87
CA PHE A 235 6.23 -12.93 -18.79
C PHE A 235 6.93 -13.54 -19.99
N ASP A 236 6.80 -12.92 -21.16
CA ASP A 236 7.32 -13.48 -22.42
C ASP A 236 8.65 -12.81 -22.83
N LYS A 237 9.28 -12.08 -21.89
CA LYS A 237 10.73 -11.89 -21.97
C LYS A 237 11.35 -13.25 -21.75
N ASP A 238 12.14 -13.70 -22.72
CA ASP A 238 13.07 -14.81 -22.52
C ASP A 238 13.84 -14.50 -21.23
N PHE A 239 13.49 -15.17 -20.13
CA PHE A 239 14.40 -15.29 -19.01
C PHE A 239 15.68 -15.84 -19.64
N GLU A 240 16.83 -15.17 -19.45
CA GLU A 240 18.12 -15.73 -19.86
C GLU A 240 18.08 -17.20 -19.52
N SER A 241 18.22 -18.04 -20.54
CA SER A 241 18.00 -19.46 -20.35
C SER A 241 19.01 -19.92 -19.30
N LEU A 242 18.66 -20.96 -18.53
CA LEU A 242 19.64 -21.55 -17.60
C LEU A 242 20.94 -21.94 -18.32
N TYR A 243 20.87 -22.16 -19.64
CA TYR A 243 22.03 -22.34 -20.50
C TYR A 243 22.86 -21.06 -20.64
N ASP A 244 22.26 -19.93 -20.97
CA ASP A 244 22.97 -18.64 -21.12
C ASP A 244 23.64 -18.23 -19.80
N ILE A 245 22.93 -18.39 -18.68
CA ILE A 245 23.48 -18.15 -17.33
C ILE A 245 24.65 -19.09 -17.04
N SER A 246 24.56 -20.36 -17.44
CA SER A 246 25.63 -21.34 -17.24
C SER A 246 26.87 -21.05 -18.09
N GLU A 247 26.67 -20.51 -19.28
CA GLU A 247 27.73 -20.17 -20.23
C GLU A 247 28.54 -18.97 -19.70
N TYR A 248 27.86 -17.91 -19.25
CA TYR A 248 28.51 -16.77 -18.58
C TYR A 248 29.22 -17.18 -17.29
N ALA A 249 28.62 -18.05 -16.46
CA ALA A 249 29.26 -18.54 -15.25
C ALA A 249 30.54 -19.34 -15.55
N THR A 250 30.57 -20.06 -16.67
CA THR A 250 31.74 -20.81 -17.14
C THR A 250 32.83 -19.86 -17.64
N GLU A 251 32.49 -18.85 -18.44
CA GLU A 251 33.44 -17.82 -18.88
C GLU A 251 34.10 -17.11 -17.68
N TYR A 252 33.30 -16.70 -16.69
CA TYR A 252 33.84 -16.06 -15.48
C TYR A 252 34.74 -17.00 -14.66
N ALA A 253 34.39 -18.29 -14.56
CA ALA A 253 35.23 -19.26 -13.89
C ALA A 253 36.59 -19.44 -14.59
N GLU A 254 36.61 -19.48 -15.92
CA GLU A 254 37.84 -19.55 -16.72
C GLU A 254 38.70 -18.30 -16.59
N GLU A 255 38.08 -17.12 -16.56
CA GLU A 255 38.79 -15.86 -16.34
C GLU A 255 39.40 -15.79 -14.93
N CYS A 256 38.64 -16.16 -13.90
CA CYS A 256 39.16 -16.27 -12.53
C CYS A 256 40.32 -17.27 -12.42
N ASN A 257 40.23 -18.41 -13.10
CA ASN A 257 41.31 -19.40 -13.14
C ASN A 257 42.58 -18.85 -13.80
N ARG A 258 42.45 -18.11 -14.91
CA ARG A 258 43.58 -17.44 -15.56
C ARG A 258 44.23 -16.39 -14.65
N ILE A 259 43.43 -15.59 -13.95
CA ILE A 259 43.92 -14.59 -12.99
C ILE A 259 44.65 -15.26 -11.83
N ASN A 260 44.10 -16.34 -11.27
CA ASN A 260 44.71 -17.08 -10.17
C ASN A 260 46.03 -17.75 -10.57
N ALA A 261 46.12 -18.32 -11.78
CA ALA A 261 47.37 -18.87 -12.31
C ALA A 261 48.45 -17.79 -12.44
N ARG A 262 48.10 -16.62 -13.00
CA ARG A 262 48.99 -15.46 -13.12
C ARG A 262 49.48 -14.97 -11.76
N ARG A 263 48.58 -14.94 -10.77
CA ARG A 263 48.92 -14.58 -9.39
C ARG A 263 49.92 -15.55 -8.78
N ALA A 264 49.73 -16.86 -8.96
CA ALA A 264 50.65 -17.87 -8.46
C ALA A 264 52.04 -17.77 -9.09
N GLU A 265 52.13 -17.48 -10.40
CA GLU A 265 53.40 -17.21 -11.08
C GLU A 265 54.14 -16.02 -10.45
N ILE A 266 53.42 -14.93 -10.20
CA ILE A 266 53.97 -13.70 -9.57
C ILE A 266 54.44 -14.00 -8.15
N GLU A 267 53.63 -14.65 -7.31
CA GLU A 267 54.00 -15.02 -5.94
C GLU A 267 55.25 -15.92 -5.90
N THR A 268 55.37 -16.85 -6.86
CA THR A 268 56.54 -17.74 -6.98
C THR A 268 57.79 -16.96 -7.42
N SER A 269 57.65 -15.96 -8.28
CA SER A 269 58.75 -15.10 -8.74
C SER A 269 59.24 -14.11 -7.69
N LEU A 270 58.36 -13.69 -6.78
CA LEU A 270 58.67 -12.78 -5.67
C LEU A 270 59.21 -13.51 -4.43
N SER A 271 59.14 -14.84 -4.40
CA SER A 271 59.63 -15.69 -3.31
C SER A 271 61.04 -16.26 -3.56
N LYS A 272 61.71 -15.82 -4.64
CA LYS A 272 63.13 -16.08 -4.95
C LYS A 272 63.94 -14.83 -4.72
#